data_AF-C4J989-F1
#
_entry.id   AF-C4J989-F1
#
_cell.length_a   1.000
_cell.length_b   1.000
_cell.length_c   1.000
_cell.angle_alpha   90.00
_cell.angle_beta   90.00
_cell.angle_gamma   90.00
#
_symmetry.space_group_name_H-M   'P 1'
#
loop_
_entity.id
_entity.type
_entity.pdbx_description
1 polymer ?
#
loop_
_entity_poly.entity_id
_entity_poly.type
_entity_poly.pdbx_seq_one_letter_code
_entity_poly.pdbx_strand_id
1 'polypeptide(L)'
;MEQWENNYYISAIAGAMNGSSLVVMSKGTPYTQQSYKVSESFPYKWINKKWKEGFHVTSMTTAGSRWGVVMSRNSGYSEQVVELDFLYPSEGIHRRWENGYRITSTAATGDQAAFILSIPKRKLMDETQETLRTSAFPSNHVKEKWAKNLYIASICYGRTVS
;
A
#
# COMPACT_ATOMS: atom_id res chain seq x y z
N MET A 1 7.75 -19.69 8.66
CA MET A 1 8.01 -19.16 10.01
C MET A 1 9.51 -18.94 10.23
N GLU A 2 10.35 -19.89 9.83
CA GLU A 2 11.83 -19.81 9.91
C GLU A 2 12.46 -18.46 9.53
N GLN A 3 12.01 -17.81 8.44
CA GLN A 3 12.63 -16.53 8.03
C GLN A 3 12.31 -15.36 8.97
N TRP A 4 11.14 -15.35 9.62
CA TRP A 4 10.84 -14.35 10.66
C TRP A 4 11.74 -14.52 11.88
N GLU A 5 12.07 -15.76 12.25
CA GLU A 5 13.01 -16.07 13.34
C GLU A 5 14.43 -15.57 13.02
N ASN A 6 14.78 -15.54 11.73
CA ASN A 6 16.03 -14.99 11.21
C ASN A 6 16.01 -13.46 11.02
N ASN A 7 14.97 -12.76 11.51
CA ASN A 7 14.73 -11.32 11.36
C ASN A 7 14.53 -10.85 9.91
N TYR A 8 14.03 -11.72 9.04
CA TYR A 8 13.47 -11.29 7.76
C TYR A 8 12.00 -10.94 7.95
N TYR A 9 11.60 -9.81 7.38
CA TYR A 9 10.22 -9.36 7.36
C TYR A 9 9.77 -9.15 5.92
N ILE A 10 8.50 -9.43 5.63
CA ILE A 10 7.91 -9.12 4.32
C ILE A 10 8.07 -7.62 4.06
N SER A 11 8.79 -7.27 3.00
CA SER A 11 9.04 -5.91 2.56
C SER A 11 8.26 -5.57 1.30
N ALA A 12 7.88 -6.57 0.49
CA ALA A 12 7.02 -6.38 -0.66
C ALA A 12 6.19 -7.63 -0.94
N ILE A 13 4.97 -7.41 -1.44
CA ILE A 13 4.10 -8.46 -1.96
C ILE A 13 3.56 -8.04 -3.32
N ALA A 14 3.40 -9.01 -4.20
CA ALA A 14 2.74 -8.83 -5.48
C ALA A 14 1.89 -10.06 -5.79
N GLY A 15 0.80 -9.87 -6.51
CA GLY A 15 -0.06 -10.95 -6.96
C GLY A 15 -0.57 -10.69 -8.36
N ALA A 16 -0.96 -11.77 -9.01
CA ALA A 16 -1.43 -11.77 -10.39
C ALA A 16 -2.89 -12.22 -10.46
N MET A 17 -3.56 -11.87 -11.56
CA MET A 17 -4.97 -12.21 -11.78
C MET A 17 -5.21 -13.73 -11.83
N ASN A 18 -4.22 -14.51 -12.24
CA ASN A 18 -4.28 -15.98 -12.26
C ASN A 18 -4.12 -16.63 -10.87
N GLY A 19 -4.07 -15.84 -9.80
CA GLY A 19 -3.93 -16.32 -8.42
C GLY A 19 -2.48 -16.53 -7.96
N SER A 20 -1.49 -16.40 -8.86
CA SER A 20 -0.07 -16.48 -8.49
C SER A 20 0.32 -15.30 -7.60
N SER A 21 1.28 -15.50 -6.70
CA SER A 21 1.75 -14.48 -5.77
C SER A 21 3.25 -14.59 -5.55
N LEU A 22 3.89 -13.44 -5.29
CA LEU A 22 5.29 -13.32 -4.93
C LEU A 22 5.42 -12.54 -3.63
N VAL A 23 6.30 -13.00 -2.75
CA VAL A 23 6.61 -12.35 -1.48
C VAL A 23 8.12 -12.13 -1.42
N VAL A 24 8.54 -10.90 -1.13
CA VAL A 24 9.92 -10.57 -0.85
C VAL A 24 10.05 -10.29 0.64
N MET A 25 10.99 -10.98 1.29
CA MET A 25 11.35 -10.73 2.68
C MET A 25 12.77 -10.16 2.75
N SER A 26 12.97 -9.14 3.57
CA SER A 26 14.24 -8.43 3.72
C SER A 26 14.67 -8.39 5.19
N LYS A 27 15.98 -8.39 5.41
CA LYS A 27 16.62 -8.15 6.71
C LYS A 27 17.08 -6.69 6.81
N GLY A 28 17.17 -6.16 8.02
CA GLY A 28 17.56 -4.76 8.26
C GLY A 28 16.41 -3.76 8.09
N THR A 29 15.17 -4.24 7.94
CA THR A 29 13.99 -3.38 8.06
C THR A 29 13.85 -2.91 9.51
N PRO A 30 13.19 -1.76 9.77
CA PRO A 30 12.92 -1.34 11.14
C PRO A 30 11.82 -2.18 11.82
N TYR A 31 11.19 -3.11 11.11
CA TYR A 31 10.03 -3.83 11.62
C TYR A 31 10.40 -4.75 12.77
N THR A 32 9.53 -4.83 13.79
CA THR A 32 9.77 -5.68 14.97
C THR A 32 8.79 -6.84 15.09
N GLN A 33 7.56 -6.66 14.62
CA GLN A 33 6.54 -7.70 14.55
C GLN A 33 5.75 -7.52 13.27
N GLN A 34 5.28 -8.62 12.68
CA GLN A 34 4.51 -8.59 11.46
C GLN A 34 3.31 -9.54 11.55
N SER A 35 2.23 -9.17 10.91
CA SER A 35 1.02 -9.98 10.75
C SER A 35 0.51 -9.79 9.34
N TYR A 36 -0.01 -10.85 8.73
CA TYR A 36 -0.63 -10.76 7.42
C TYR A 36 -2.01 -11.40 7.42
N LYS A 37 -2.83 -11.02 6.44
CA LYS A 37 -4.12 -11.63 6.19
C LYS A 37 -4.37 -11.76 4.70
N VAL A 38 -4.81 -12.95 4.30
CA VAL A 38 -5.39 -13.20 2.98
C VAL A 38 -6.91 -13.33 3.16
N SER A 39 -7.68 -12.68 2.30
CA SER A 39 -9.14 -12.60 2.43
C SER A 39 -9.79 -12.43 1.07
N GLU A 40 -10.98 -13.01 0.87
CA GLU A 40 -11.76 -12.85 -0.37
C GLU A 40 -12.47 -11.49 -0.45
N SER A 41 -12.59 -10.80 0.67
CA SER A 41 -13.08 -9.42 0.77
C SER A 41 -12.09 -8.52 1.51
N PHE A 42 -12.15 -7.21 1.26
CA PHE A 42 -11.24 -6.26 1.89
C PHE A 42 -11.34 -6.35 3.43
N PRO A 43 -10.25 -6.70 4.16
CA PRO A 43 -10.34 -7.11 5.56
C PRO A 43 -10.37 -5.94 6.56
N TYR A 44 -11.25 -4.95 6.37
CA TYR A 44 -11.29 -3.71 7.16
C TYR A 44 -11.38 -3.95 8.67
N LYS A 45 -12.25 -4.87 9.12
CA LYS A 45 -12.41 -5.18 10.55
C LYS A 45 -11.10 -5.68 11.18
N TRP A 46 -10.33 -6.46 10.45
CA TRP A 46 -9.04 -6.98 10.92
C TRP A 46 -7.97 -5.89 10.93
N ILE A 47 -7.90 -5.05 9.89
CA ILE A 47 -7.00 -3.90 9.83
C ILE A 47 -7.26 -2.96 11.02
N ASN A 48 -8.52 -2.63 11.28
CA ASN A 48 -8.90 -1.74 12.39
C ASN A 48 -8.52 -2.33 13.76
N LYS A 49 -8.67 -3.65 13.95
CA LYS A 49 -8.19 -4.32 15.16
C LYS A 49 -6.66 -4.19 15.29
N LYS A 50 -5.93 -4.41 14.19
CA LYS A 50 -4.46 -4.37 14.16
C LYS A 50 -3.89 -2.96 14.35
N TRP A 51 -4.57 -1.92 13.85
CA TRP A 51 -4.23 -0.52 14.17
C TRP A 51 -4.25 -0.25 15.67
N LYS A 52 -5.28 -0.73 16.38
CA LYS A 52 -5.37 -0.62 17.86
C LYS A 52 -4.26 -1.39 18.58
N GLU A 53 -3.72 -2.42 17.96
CA GLU A 53 -2.56 -3.18 18.44
C GLU A 53 -1.22 -2.53 18.02
N GLY A 54 -1.22 -1.34 17.41
CA GLY A 54 -0.01 -0.61 17.00
C GLY A 54 0.66 -1.11 15.72
N PHE A 55 0.00 -1.99 14.96
CA PHE A 55 0.45 -2.40 13.63
C PHE A 55 -0.07 -1.42 12.59
N HIS A 56 0.69 -1.18 11.52
CA HIS A 56 0.23 -0.41 10.36
C HIS A 56 0.41 -1.25 9.10
N VAL A 57 -0.45 -1.08 8.11
CA VAL A 57 -0.28 -1.67 6.79
C VAL A 57 1.04 -1.17 6.19
N THR A 58 1.90 -2.09 5.80
CA THR A 58 3.20 -1.80 5.17
C THR A 58 3.27 -2.32 3.74
N SER A 59 2.42 -3.27 3.36
CA SER A 59 2.29 -3.71 1.98
C SER A 59 0.92 -4.35 1.74
N MET A 60 0.40 -4.17 0.54
CA MET A 60 -0.91 -4.66 0.13
C MET A 60 -0.86 -5.10 -1.33
N THR A 61 -1.54 -6.20 -1.65
CA THR A 61 -1.67 -6.70 -3.02
C THR A 61 -3.03 -7.37 -3.20
N THR A 62 -3.36 -7.69 -4.44
CA THR A 62 -4.41 -8.65 -4.79
C THR A 62 -3.83 -9.79 -5.60
N ALA A 63 -4.48 -10.96 -5.55
CA ALA A 63 -4.22 -12.11 -6.42
C ALA A 63 -5.57 -12.71 -6.82
N GLY A 64 -5.96 -12.52 -8.09
CA GLY A 64 -7.36 -12.68 -8.51
C GLY A 64 -8.27 -11.71 -7.73
N SER A 65 -9.31 -12.24 -7.09
CA SER A 65 -10.21 -11.48 -6.21
C SER A 65 -9.75 -11.39 -4.75
N ARG A 66 -8.66 -12.08 -4.37
CA ARG A 66 -8.20 -12.14 -2.98
C ARG A 66 -7.31 -10.96 -2.65
N TRP A 67 -7.53 -10.39 -1.48
CA TRP A 67 -6.70 -9.36 -0.87
C TRP A 67 -5.60 -10.00 -0.04
N GLY A 68 -4.36 -9.54 -0.21
CA GLY A 68 -3.24 -9.80 0.70
C GLY A 68 -2.85 -8.50 1.39
N VAL A 69 -2.91 -8.48 2.73
CA VAL A 69 -2.54 -7.31 3.54
C VAL A 69 -1.46 -7.73 4.52
N VAL A 70 -0.34 -7.00 4.52
CA VAL A 70 0.75 -7.15 5.49
C VAL A 70 0.78 -5.92 6.38
N MET A 71 0.76 -6.13 7.68
CA MET A 71 0.89 -5.08 8.68
C MET A 71 2.08 -5.34 9.58
N SER A 72 2.84 -4.28 9.90
CA SER A 72 4.05 -4.38 10.71
C SER A 72 4.04 -3.36 11.85
N ARG A 73 4.65 -3.71 12.98
CA ARG A 73 5.02 -2.78 14.05
C ARG A 73 6.34 -2.12 13.72
N ASN A 74 6.55 -0.93 14.31
CA ASN A 74 7.70 -0.06 14.02
C ASN A 74 7.83 0.29 12.52
N SER A 75 6.70 0.50 11.86
CA SER A 75 6.59 0.88 10.44
C SER A 75 7.08 2.29 10.13
N GLY A 76 7.27 3.13 11.15
CA GLY A 76 7.53 4.56 10.98
C GLY A 76 6.27 5.42 10.77
N TYR A 77 5.07 4.84 10.83
CA TYR A 77 3.80 5.57 10.72
C TYR A 77 3.16 5.86 12.09
N SER A 78 2.51 7.01 12.22
CA SER A 78 1.76 7.43 13.43
C SER A 78 0.26 7.21 13.27
N GLU A 79 -0.28 7.60 12.12
CA GLU A 79 -1.69 7.45 11.78
C GLU A 79 -1.82 6.83 10.40
N GLN A 80 -2.92 6.10 10.18
CA GLN A 80 -3.22 5.47 8.90
C GLN A 80 -4.73 5.40 8.69
N VAL A 81 -5.14 5.64 7.45
CA VAL A 81 -6.52 5.52 6.99
C VAL A 81 -6.56 4.71 5.71
N VAL A 82 -7.75 4.24 5.36
CA VAL A 82 -8.02 3.60 4.08
C VAL A 82 -9.14 4.34 3.35
N GLU A 83 -8.92 4.61 2.07
CA GLU A 83 -9.96 4.99 1.11
C GLU A 83 -10.21 3.76 0.21
N LEU A 84 -11.39 3.15 0.34
CA LEU A 84 -11.83 1.98 -0.43
C LEU A 84 -13.05 2.37 -1.25
N ASP A 85 -12.99 2.16 -2.56
CA ASP A 85 -14.05 2.55 -3.48
C ASP A 85 -14.15 1.52 -4.63
N PHE A 86 -15.30 1.47 -5.31
CA PHE A 86 -15.47 0.70 -6.54
C PHE A 86 -14.75 1.33 -7.73
N LEU A 87 -14.46 2.64 -7.63
CA LEU A 87 -13.69 3.41 -8.60
C LEU A 87 -12.44 4.01 -7.95
N TYR A 88 -11.86 5.03 -8.58
CA TYR A 88 -10.75 5.78 -8.02
C TYR A 88 -11.25 6.87 -7.04
N PRO A 89 -10.90 6.83 -5.74
CA PRO A 89 -11.42 7.75 -4.72
C PRO A 89 -10.69 9.11 -4.72
N SER A 90 -10.83 9.88 -5.80
CA SER A 90 -10.12 11.17 -5.96
C SER A 90 -10.36 12.15 -4.80
N GLU A 91 -11.63 12.41 -4.47
CA GLU A 91 -12.01 13.36 -3.42
C GLU A 91 -11.49 12.92 -2.04
N GLY A 92 -11.58 11.63 -1.74
CA GLY A 92 -11.04 11.05 -0.51
C GLY A 92 -9.54 11.30 -0.41
N ILE A 93 -8.79 10.99 -1.46
CA ILE A 93 -7.33 11.17 -1.51
C ILE A 93 -6.92 12.63 -1.31
N HIS A 94 -7.54 13.58 -2.03
CA HIS A 94 -7.19 15.01 -1.91
C HIS A 94 -7.47 15.54 -0.50
N ARG A 95 -8.64 15.22 0.06
CA ARG A 95 -8.98 15.58 1.44
C ARG A 95 -7.96 15.00 2.44
N ARG A 96 -7.46 13.78 2.22
CA ARG A 96 -6.43 13.20 3.09
C ARG A 96 -5.07 13.88 2.91
N TRP A 97 -4.69 14.25 1.69
CA TRP A 97 -3.45 15.00 1.43
C TRP A 97 -3.43 16.35 2.15
N GLU A 98 -4.55 17.08 2.16
CA GLU A 98 -4.71 18.35 2.90
C GLU A 98 -4.53 18.16 4.42
N ASN A 99 -4.86 16.98 4.93
CA ASN A 99 -4.70 16.61 6.33
C ASN A 99 -3.35 15.91 6.63
N GLY A 100 -2.37 16.03 5.73
CA GLY A 100 -1.00 15.55 5.95
C GLY A 100 -0.77 14.05 5.74
N TYR A 101 -1.79 13.29 5.33
CA TYR A 101 -1.63 11.88 4.96
C TYR A 101 -0.98 11.75 3.59
N ARG A 102 -0.26 10.65 3.33
CA ARG A 102 0.29 10.30 2.01
C ARG A 102 -0.01 8.84 1.66
N ILE A 103 -0.26 8.55 0.39
CA ILE A 103 -0.46 7.18 -0.10
C ILE A 103 0.83 6.39 0.15
N THR A 104 0.69 5.25 0.82
CA THR A 104 1.81 4.39 1.26
C THR A 104 1.66 2.94 0.83
N SER A 105 0.46 2.53 0.43
CA SER A 105 0.23 1.24 -0.20
C SER A 105 -1.06 1.30 -1.02
N THR A 106 -1.05 0.68 -2.20
CA THR A 106 -2.25 0.57 -3.04
C THR A 106 -2.44 -0.87 -3.49
N ALA A 107 -3.68 -1.29 -3.64
CA ALA A 107 -4.03 -2.55 -4.30
C ALA A 107 -5.44 -2.43 -4.85
N ALA A 108 -5.72 -3.19 -5.91
CA ALA A 108 -7.02 -3.16 -6.55
C ALA A 108 -7.40 -4.55 -7.07
N THR A 109 -8.69 -4.85 -7.00
CA THR A 109 -9.31 -5.98 -7.69
C THR A 109 -9.91 -5.50 -9.02
N GLY A 110 -10.66 -6.36 -9.70
CA GLY A 110 -11.43 -5.95 -10.89
C GLY A 110 -12.60 -5.01 -10.59
N ASP A 111 -12.99 -4.89 -9.32
CA ASP A 111 -14.20 -4.19 -8.87
C ASP A 111 -13.93 -3.10 -7.82
N GLN A 112 -12.81 -3.14 -7.11
CA GLN A 112 -12.51 -2.20 -6.02
C GLN A 112 -11.06 -1.75 -6.05
N ALA A 113 -10.80 -0.53 -5.58
CA ALA A 113 -9.47 0.00 -5.34
C ALA A 113 -9.34 0.44 -3.88
N ALA A 114 -8.24 0.05 -3.24
CA ALA A 114 -7.94 0.42 -1.86
C ALA A 114 -6.64 1.21 -1.80
N PHE A 115 -6.70 2.36 -1.15
CA PHE A 115 -5.58 3.26 -0.91
C PHE A 115 -5.35 3.36 0.58
N ILE A 116 -4.18 2.93 1.02
CA ILE A 116 -3.72 3.15 2.38
C ILE A 116 -2.96 4.47 2.40
N LEU A 117 -3.42 5.41 3.22
CA LEU A 117 -2.74 6.67 3.43
C LEU A 117 -2.26 6.77 4.87
N SER A 118 -1.02 7.21 5.07
CA SER A 118 -0.37 7.25 6.38
C SER A 118 0.26 8.61 6.65
N ILE A 119 0.39 8.96 7.93
CA ILE A 119 1.24 10.06 8.41
C ILE A 119 2.55 9.44 8.94
N PRO A 120 3.72 9.85 8.43
CA PRO A 120 5.00 9.40 8.97
C PRO A 120 5.28 10.04 10.33
N LYS A 121 5.82 9.25 11.28
CA LYS A 121 6.25 9.74 12.61
C LYS A 121 7.31 10.83 12.51
N ARG A 122 8.18 10.73 11.50
CA ARG A 122 9.16 11.77 11.18
C ARG A 122 8.54 12.68 10.13
N LYS A 123 8.34 13.95 10.48
CA LYS A 123 7.85 14.96 9.55
C LYS A 123 8.86 15.11 8.41
N LEU A 124 8.44 14.83 7.20
CA LEU A 124 9.20 15.10 5.99
C LEU A 124 8.84 16.53 5.55
N MET A 125 9.86 17.35 5.27
CA MET A 125 9.66 18.69 4.72
C MET A 125 9.33 18.55 3.22
N ASP A 126 8.32 19.28 2.76
CA ASP A 126 7.93 19.44 1.35
C ASP A 126 7.66 18.13 0.56
N GLU A 127 6.77 17.28 1.08
CA GLU A 127 6.30 16.10 0.33
C GLU A 127 5.22 16.43 -0.70
N THR A 128 5.59 16.34 -1.98
CA THR A 128 4.66 16.31 -3.12
C THR A 128 4.35 14.87 -3.51
N GLN A 129 3.08 14.55 -3.71
CA GLN A 129 2.64 13.25 -4.24
C GLN A 129 1.59 13.49 -5.32
N GLU A 130 1.63 12.66 -6.36
CA GLU A 130 0.67 12.68 -7.44
C GLU A 130 0.28 11.25 -7.85
N THR A 131 -0.84 11.14 -8.57
CA THR A 131 -1.38 9.87 -9.04
C THR A 131 -1.62 9.94 -10.53
N LEU A 132 -1.28 8.88 -11.25
CA LEU A 132 -1.59 8.72 -12.67
C LEU A 132 -2.39 7.43 -12.89
N ARG A 133 -3.47 7.52 -13.66
CA ARG A 133 -4.24 6.37 -14.15
C ARG A 133 -4.03 6.23 -15.65
N THR A 134 -3.70 5.03 -16.11
CA THR A 134 -3.39 4.71 -17.51
C THR A 134 -3.67 3.23 -17.78
N SER A 135 -3.94 2.87 -19.03
CA SER A 135 -4.13 1.49 -19.46
C SER A 135 -2.82 0.75 -19.76
N ALA A 136 -1.75 1.48 -20.04
CA ALA A 136 -0.42 0.95 -20.33
C ALA A 136 0.60 1.48 -19.32
N PHE A 137 1.69 0.73 -19.11
CA PHE A 137 2.75 1.16 -18.20
C PHE A 137 3.31 2.53 -18.63
N PRO A 138 3.31 3.55 -17.75
CA PRO A 138 3.56 4.94 -18.14
C PRO A 138 5.05 5.30 -18.21
N SER A 139 5.83 4.58 -19.02
CA SER A 139 7.30 4.75 -19.10
C SER A 139 7.76 6.18 -19.33
N ASN A 140 7.12 6.91 -20.26
CA ASN A 140 7.51 8.28 -20.59
C ASN A 140 7.21 9.23 -19.43
N HIS A 141 6.01 9.13 -18.85
CA HIS A 141 5.63 9.95 -17.69
C HIS A 141 6.57 9.70 -16.50
N VAL A 142 6.91 8.44 -16.21
CA VAL A 142 7.85 8.11 -15.13
C VAL A 142 9.20 8.81 -15.34
N LYS A 143 9.76 8.77 -16.56
CA LYS A 143 11.02 9.46 -16.88
C LYS A 143 10.93 10.97 -16.72
N GLU A 144 9.82 11.58 -17.16
CA GLU A 144 9.56 13.01 -16.99
C GLU A 144 9.48 13.41 -15.51
N LYS A 145 8.88 12.56 -14.67
CA LYS A 145 8.73 12.82 -13.23
C LYS A 145 10.03 12.60 -12.46
N TRP A 146 10.86 11.64 -12.85
CA TRP A 146 12.21 11.49 -12.32
C TRP A 146 13.06 12.75 -12.55
N ALA A 147 12.96 13.39 -13.71
CA ALA A 147 13.65 14.66 -13.98
C ALA A 147 13.17 15.82 -13.07
N LYS A 148 12.05 15.66 -12.37
CA LYS A 148 11.48 16.60 -11.41
C LYS A 148 11.63 16.13 -9.95
N ASN A 149 12.52 15.16 -9.69
CA ASN A 149 12.74 14.56 -8.36
C ASN A 149 11.52 13.86 -7.75
N LEU A 150 10.59 13.37 -8.59
CA LEU A 150 9.46 12.56 -8.15
C LEU A 150 9.72 11.10 -8.48
N TYR A 151 9.40 10.19 -7.56
CA TYR A 151 9.66 8.75 -7.69
C TYR A 151 8.38 7.93 -7.55
N ILE A 152 8.41 6.70 -8.06
CA ILE A 152 7.29 5.77 -7.92
C ILE A 152 7.24 5.27 -6.48
N ALA A 153 6.16 5.60 -5.78
CA ALA A 153 5.92 5.12 -4.41
C ALA A 153 5.05 3.84 -4.38
N SER A 154 4.12 3.71 -5.32
CA SER A 154 3.21 2.55 -5.39
C SER A 154 2.69 2.36 -6.81
N ILE A 155 2.44 1.10 -7.19
CA ILE A 155 1.78 0.70 -8.44
C ILE A 155 0.78 -0.38 -8.09
N CYS A 156 -0.43 -0.30 -8.64
CA CYS A 156 -1.35 -1.43 -8.67
C CYS A 156 -2.09 -1.48 -10.01
N TYR A 157 -2.48 -2.68 -10.40
CA TYR A 157 -3.35 -2.91 -11.55
C TYR A 157 -4.76 -3.23 -11.08
N GLY A 158 -5.75 -2.62 -11.71
CA GLY A 158 -7.16 -2.84 -11.40
C GLY A 158 -8.04 -1.93 -12.26
N ARG A 159 -9.36 -2.12 -12.15
CA ARG A 159 -10.33 -1.35 -12.94
C ARG A 159 -10.57 0.03 -12.31
N THR A 160 -9.56 0.91 -12.38
CA THR A 160 -9.64 2.27 -11.82
C THR A 160 -10.11 3.33 -12.82
N VAL A 161 -10.44 2.92 -14.04
CA VAL A 161 -10.92 3.75 -15.13
C VAL A 161 -12.21 3.12 -15.70
N SER A 162 -13.24 3.95 -15.89
CA SER A 162 -14.41 3.60 -16.70
C SER A 162 -14.06 3.61 -18.17
#